data_AF-A0A9D6FJK7-F1
#
_entry.id   AF-A0A9D6FJK7-F1
#
_cell.length_a   1.000
_cell.length_b   1.000
_cell.length_c   1.000
_cell.angle_alpha   90.00
_cell.angle_beta   90.00
_cell.angle_gamma   90.00
#
_symmetry.space_group_name_H-M   'P 1'
#
loop_
_entity.id
_entity.type
_entity.pdbx_description
1 polymer ?
#
loop_
_entity_poly.entity_id
_entity_poly.type
_entity_poly.pdbx_seq_one_letter_code
_entity_poly.pdbx_strand_id
1 'polypeptide(L)'
;MKTLDRRGQARLVEAFPAVAADGLCVVDVGALGGVHPLFGELAPLLDVVGFEPDDEGYGKLALDTARRSPPFRSLTLLPYALGREDGLKELLLCRAKGRSSLLKPRRAFLNRFPDAERFDVVRSIQIPVRSLDGLVARGERGMPGRLDFLKVDAQGYELEILEGARQALSKDIMAVEVEVSFSEIYEGQPLFRHIDAFLADRGFSLFKLRRFSWVRQVFRAQVQESTGQLIFGEALYLKDVLEEAGPGDVRRHHVEALILFACLYGLADLAWELTSWPGARGLNVEGIRRYIANRCRGRCLSPGSVAPFLGGLVRDVARTAVRRLRKGRWCRADDECYTRE
;
A
#
# COMPACT_ATOMS: atom_id res chain seq x y z
N MET A 1 10.80 -5.10 -13.11
CA MET A 1 9.80 -4.00 -13.05
C MET A 1 9.68 -3.36 -14.42
N LYS A 2 8.46 -3.03 -14.88
CA LYS A 2 8.28 -2.24 -16.10
C LYS A 2 8.56 -0.78 -15.78
N THR A 3 9.72 -0.28 -16.18
CA THR A 3 10.01 1.16 -16.19
C THR A 3 9.45 1.78 -17.46
N LEU A 4 9.01 3.04 -17.38
CA LEU A 4 8.63 3.79 -18.57
C LEU A 4 9.87 4.02 -19.45
N ASP A 5 9.69 4.01 -20.77
CA ASP A 5 10.73 4.47 -21.69
C ASP A 5 10.96 6.00 -21.52
N ARG A 6 12.01 6.54 -22.15
CA ARG A 6 12.35 7.97 -22.04
C ARG A 6 11.20 8.91 -22.42
N ARG A 7 10.37 8.52 -23.41
CA ARG A 7 9.23 9.35 -23.84
C ARG A 7 8.09 9.28 -22.81
N GLY A 8 7.85 8.11 -22.23
CA GLY A 8 6.91 7.91 -21.15
C GLY A 8 7.29 8.69 -19.89
N GLN A 9 8.58 8.69 -19.54
CA GLN A 9 9.11 9.48 -18.42
C GLN A 9 8.94 10.99 -18.65
N ALA A 10 9.27 11.49 -19.84
CA ALA A 10 9.08 12.91 -20.17
C ALA A 10 7.61 13.33 -20.06
N ARG A 11 6.69 12.52 -20.58
CA ARG A 11 5.24 12.76 -20.47
C ARG A 11 4.73 12.72 -19.04
N LEU A 12 5.30 11.84 -18.20
CA LEU A 12 4.97 11.77 -16.78
C LEU A 12 5.37 13.07 -16.07
N VAL A 13 6.59 13.54 -16.29
CA VAL A 13 7.08 14.82 -15.73
C VAL A 13 6.24 16.00 -16.20
N GLU A 14 5.86 16.04 -17.48
CA GLU A 14 5.00 17.08 -18.05
C GLU A 14 3.58 17.09 -17.44
N ALA A 15 3.02 15.90 -17.18
CA ALA A 15 1.69 15.76 -16.61
C ALA A 15 1.63 16.16 -15.13
N PHE A 16 2.70 15.90 -14.36
CA PHE A 16 2.74 16.11 -12.91
C PHE A 16 3.89 17.03 -12.49
N PRO A 17 3.89 18.32 -12.89
CA PRO A 17 5.04 19.19 -12.70
C PRO A 17 5.26 19.61 -11.25
N ALA A 18 4.22 19.64 -10.39
CA ALA A 18 4.43 19.92 -8.98
C ALA A 18 5.18 18.76 -8.32
N VAL A 19 4.70 17.53 -8.53
CA VAL A 19 5.37 16.32 -8.04
C VAL A 19 6.77 16.16 -8.66
N ALA A 20 6.96 16.50 -9.93
CA ALA A 20 8.27 16.40 -10.57
C ALA A 20 9.31 17.39 -10.03
N ALA A 21 8.88 18.59 -9.63
CA ALA A 21 9.75 19.56 -8.98
C ALA A 21 10.14 19.11 -7.57
N ASP A 22 9.15 18.69 -6.81
CA ASP A 22 9.23 18.51 -5.36
C ASP A 22 9.58 17.09 -4.91
N GLY A 23 9.44 16.09 -5.79
CA GLY A 23 9.56 14.66 -5.48
C GLY A 23 8.31 14.09 -4.83
N LEU A 24 8.01 12.81 -5.10
CA LEU A 24 6.94 12.05 -4.46
C LEU A 24 7.55 11.13 -3.40
N CYS A 25 7.39 11.47 -2.13
CA CYS A 25 8.01 10.71 -1.06
C CYS A 25 7.18 9.51 -0.64
N VAL A 26 7.79 8.32 -0.70
CA VAL A 26 7.20 7.05 -0.26
C VAL A 26 7.99 6.49 0.91
N VAL A 27 7.32 6.35 2.05
CA VAL A 27 7.86 5.67 3.23
C VAL A 27 7.39 4.22 3.25
N ASP A 28 8.33 3.28 3.25
CA ASP A 28 8.06 1.83 3.28
C ASP A 28 8.56 1.23 4.59
N VAL A 29 7.62 0.93 5.51
CA VAL A 29 7.91 0.32 6.79
C VAL A 29 7.72 -1.19 6.68
N GLY A 30 8.78 -1.95 6.96
CA GLY A 30 8.85 -3.37 6.62
C GLY A 30 9.30 -3.57 5.18
N ALA A 31 10.40 -2.93 4.79
CA ALA A 31 10.89 -2.88 3.41
C ALA A 31 11.58 -4.19 2.94
N LEU A 32 11.46 -5.29 3.68
CA LEU A 32 12.04 -6.57 3.32
C LEU A 32 11.62 -6.99 1.90
N GLY A 33 12.60 -7.26 1.04
CA GLY A 33 12.34 -7.62 -0.36
C GLY A 33 12.34 -6.44 -1.33
N GLY A 34 12.48 -5.22 -0.84
CA GLY A 34 12.63 -4.01 -1.65
C GLY A 34 11.32 -3.28 -1.91
N VAL A 35 11.45 -2.09 -2.48
CA VAL A 35 10.33 -1.21 -2.82
C VAL A 35 9.34 -1.95 -3.71
N HIS A 36 8.05 -1.90 -3.36
CA HIS A 36 7.01 -2.65 -4.06
C HIS A 36 7.04 -2.37 -5.58
N PRO A 37 7.00 -3.39 -6.45
CA PRO A 37 7.16 -3.23 -7.90
C PRO A 37 6.19 -2.26 -8.58
N LEU A 38 5.02 -2.03 -7.97
CA LEU A 38 4.00 -1.09 -8.43
C LEU A 38 4.57 0.32 -8.63
N PHE A 39 5.50 0.74 -7.78
CA PHE A 39 6.11 2.07 -7.79
C PHE A 39 7.15 2.27 -8.91
N GLY A 40 7.54 1.21 -9.63
CA GLY A 40 8.64 1.25 -10.58
C GLY A 40 8.47 2.20 -11.77
N GLU A 41 7.24 2.42 -12.19
CA GLU A 41 6.93 3.35 -13.27
C GLU A 41 7.08 4.82 -12.87
N LEU A 42 6.92 5.12 -11.57
CA LEU A 42 7.06 6.47 -11.03
C LEU A 42 8.47 6.73 -10.55
N ALA A 43 9.37 5.74 -10.62
CA ALA A 43 10.70 5.80 -10.01
C ALA A 43 11.44 7.13 -10.19
N PRO A 44 11.50 7.76 -11.40
CA PRO A 44 12.19 9.03 -11.57
C PRO A 44 11.63 10.21 -10.74
N LEU A 45 10.40 10.07 -10.22
CA LEU A 45 9.74 11.03 -9.35
C LEU A 45 9.85 10.66 -7.86
N LEU A 46 10.21 9.41 -7.52
CA LEU A 46 10.08 8.91 -6.14
C LEU A 46 11.33 9.17 -5.31
N ASP A 47 11.10 9.72 -4.12
CA ASP A 47 12.06 9.75 -3.02
C ASP A 47 11.64 8.66 -2.01
N VAL A 48 12.37 7.54 -1.98
CA VAL A 48 11.96 6.38 -1.19
C VAL A 48 12.76 6.29 0.12
N VAL A 49 12.05 6.07 1.23
CA VAL A 49 12.65 5.79 2.54
C VAL A 49 12.15 4.42 3.02
N GLY A 50 13.04 3.42 3.04
CA GLY A 50 12.73 2.07 3.51
C GLY A 50 13.25 1.81 4.91
N PHE A 51 12.45 1.17 5.76
CA PHE A 51 12.81 0.76 7.11
C PHE A 51 12.87 -0.76 7.22
N GLU A 52 14.01 -1.29 7.68
CA GLU A 52 14.22 -2.72 7.94
C GLU A 52 15.10 -2.90 9.18
N PRO A 53 14.55 -3.31 10.33
CA PRO A 53 15.29 -3.40 11.58
C PRO A 53 16.17 -4.64 11.77
N ASP A 54 15.95 -5.73 11.02
CA ASP A 54 16.80 -6.92 11.13
C ASP A 54 18.10 -6.72 10.33
N ASP A 55 19.25 -6.79 10.98
CA ASP A 55 20.57 -6.59 10.35
C ASP A 55 20.77 -7.48 9.11
N GLU A 56 20.32 -8.74 9.17
CA GLU A 56 20.46 -9.68 8.05
C GLU A 56 19.50 -9.33 6.90
N GLY A 57 18.26 -8.97 7.24
CA GLY A 57 17.26 -8.43 6.31
C GLY A 57 17.74 -7.15 5.63
N TYR A 58 18.26 -6.20 6.40
CA TYR A 58 18.79 -4.93 5.94
C TYR A 58 19.99 -5.13 5.01
N GLY A 59 20.95 -5.97 5.40
CA GLY A 59 22.11 -6.28 4.56
C GLY A 59 21.72 -6.85 3.19
N LYS A 60 20.75 -7.78 3.17
CA LYS A 60 20.21 -8.32 1.91
C LYS A 60 19.48 -7.24 1.10
N LEU A 61 18.62 -6.45 1.75
CA LEU A 61 17.88 -5.37 1.12
C LEU A 61 18.81 -4.36 0.46
N ALA A 62 19.86 -3.92 1.15
CA ALA A 62 20.84 -2.98 0.62
C ALA A 62 21.59 -3.55 -0.60
N LEU A 63 21.99 -4.83 -0.56
CA LEU A 63 22.64 -5.51 -1.69
C LEU A 63 21.72 -5.66 -2.90
N ASP A 64 20.48 -6.09 -2.69
CA ASP A 64 19.50 -6.26 -3.77
C ASP A 64 19.14 -4.91 -4.39
N THR A 65 18.96 -3.90 -3.54
CA THR A 65 18.72 -2.51 -3.92
C THR A 65 19.83 -1.96 -4.81
N ALA A 66 21.10 -2.12 -4.41
CA ALA A 66 22.24 -1.65 -5.18
C ALA A 66 22.36 -2.30 -6.57
N ARG A 67 21.84 -3.53 -6.74
CA ARG A 67 21.92 -4.28 -7.99
C ARG A 67 20.74 -4.08 -8.92
N ARG A 68 19.54 -3.90 -8.36
CA ARG A 68 18.27 -4.07 -9.12
C ARG A 68 17.28 -2.93 -8.97
N SER A 69 17.59 -1.89 -8.19
CA SER A 69 16.63 -0.82 -8.00
C SER A 69 16.35 -0.07 -9.31
N PRO A 70 15.09 0.32 -9.53
CA PRO A 70 14.76 1.36 -10.48
C PRO A 70 15.59 2.62 -10.24
N PRO A 71 15.70 3.49 -11.26
CA PRO A 71 16.33 4.79 -11.11
C PRO A 71 15.40 5.73 -10.31
N PHE A 72 15.32 5.51 -9.00
CA PHE A 72 14.61 6.38 -8.07
C PHE A 72 15.28 7.76 -8.03
N ARG A 73 14.50 8.82 -7.77
CA ARG A 73 15.05 10.16 -7.55
C ARG A 73 15.99 10.19 -6.36
N SER A 74 15.58 9.53 -5.27
CA SER A 74 16.46 9.17 -4.16
C SER A 74 15.98 7.88 -3.50
N LEU A 75 16.89 7.20 -2.81
CA LEU A 75 16.59 6.00 -2.04
C LEU A 75 17.46 5.96 -0.78
N THR A 76 16.80 5.92 0.37
CA THR A 76 17.41 5.80 1.69
C THR A 76 16.88 4.55 2.37
N LEU A 77 17.77 3.74 2.94
CA LEU A 77 17.41 2.59 3.76
C LEU A 77 17.88 2.83 5.20
N LEU A 78 17.03 2.55 6.17
CA LEU A 78 17.26 2.83 7.59
C LEU A 78 17.15 1.54 8.42
N PRO A 79 18.20 1.18 9.20
CA PRO A 79 18.30 -0.11 9.90
C PRO A 79 17.62 -0.08 11.27
N TYR A 80 16.39 0.43 11.35
CA TYR A 80 15.64 0.50 12.60
C TYR A 80 14.13 0.44 12.35
N ALA A 81 13.39 0.07 13.39
CA ALA A 81 11.94 -0.03 13.34
C ALA A 81 11.31 1.34 13.62
N LEU A 82 10.05 1.47 13.20
CA LEU A 82 9.20 2.58 13.63
C LEU A 82 8.29 2.17 14.78
N GLY A 83 7.83 3.16 15.54
CA GLY A 83 6.87 2.98 16.63
C GLY A 83 6.38 4.32 17.17
N ARG A 84 5.62 4.28 18.25
CA ARG A 84 5.01 5.49 18.85
C ARG A 84 6.04 6.49 19.35
N GLU A 85 7.14 5.98 19.90
CA GLU A 85 8.18 6.77 20.55
C GLU A 85 9.56 6.15 20.30
N ASP A 86 10.59 6.96 20.50
CA ASP A 86 11.98 6.53 20.36
C ASP A 86 12.38 5.62 21.53
N GLY A 87 13.09 4.54 21.25
CA GLY A 87 13.56 3.62 22.28
C GLY A 87 14.33 2.42 21.76
N LEU A 88 14.52 1.44 22.65
CA LEU A 88 15.01 0.10 22.33
C LEU A 88 13.89 -0.91 22.59
N LYS A 89 13.69 -1.85 21.67
CA LYS A 89 12.72 -2.94 21.80
C LYS A 89 13.35 -4.27 21.41
N GLU A 90 12.81 -5.34 21.97
CA GLU A 90 13.16 -6.70 21.59
C GLU A 90 12.38 -7.11 20.34
N LEU A 91 13.08 -7.40 19.25
CA LEU A 91 12.51 -8.00 18.04
C LEU A 91 12.62 -9.52 18.14
N LEU A 92 11.48 -10.20 18.05
CA LEU A 92 11.39 -11.66 18.05
C LEU A 92 11.50 -12.16 16.61
N LEU A 93 12.67 -12.73 16.29
CA LEU A 93 12.94 -13.23 14.94
C LEU A 93 12.32 -14.61 14.78
N CYS A 94 11.37 -14.71 13.85
CA CYS A 94 10.66 -15.95 13.57
C CYS A 94 11.37 -16.78 12.50
N ARG A 95 11.06 -18.09 12.48
CA ARG A 95 11.64 -19.06 11.54
C ARG A 95 11.52 -18.61 10.08
N ALA A 96 10.35 -18.12 9.68
CA ALA A 96 10.17 -17.54 8.36
C ALA A 96 10.49 -16.04 8.37
N LYS A 97 11.29 -15.61 7.40
CA LYS A 97 11.54 -14.18 7.14
C LYS A 97 10.21 -13.48 6.83
N GLY A 98 10.08 -12.24 7.29
CA GLY A 98 8.83 -11.48 7.19
C GLY A 98 7.73 -11.90 8.17
N ARG A 99 8.03 -12.73 9.19
CA ARG A 99 7.11 -13.06 10.30
C ARG A 99 7.64 -12.61 11.66
N SER A 100 8.79 -11.96 11.68
CA SER A 100 9.37 -11.38 12.89
C SER A 100 8.54 -10.21 13.37
N SER A 101 8.41 -10.04 14.69
CA SER A 101 7.58 -8.99 15.28
C SER A 101 8.12 -8.55 16.63
N LEU A 102 7.77 -7.33 17.05
CA LEU A 102 7.94 -6.87 18.43
C LEU A 102 6.93 -7.52 19.38
N LEU A 103 5.92 -8.22 18.84
CA LEU A 103 4.89 -8.92 19.58
C LEU A 103 5.11 -10.43 19.54
N LYS A 104 4.67 -11.13 20.59
CA LYS A 104 4.79 -12.59 20.68
C LYS A 104 3.79 -13.29 19.74
N PRO A 105 4.20 -14.27 18.93
CA PRO A 105 3.27 -15.05 18.11
C PRO A 105 2.25 -15.80 18.96
N ARG A 106 0.95 -15.68 18.64
CA ARG A 106 -0.13 -16.30 19.41
C ARG A 106 -0.29 -17.77 19.04
N ARG A 107 0.56 -18.65 19.59
CA ARG A 107 0.64 -20.09 19.24
C ARG A 107 -0.70 -20.82 19.31
N ALA A 108 -1.51 -20.55 20.32
CA ALA A 108 -2.84 -21.17 20.46
C ALA A 108 -3.76 -20.90 19.25
N PHE A 109 -3.65 -19.72 18.63
CA PHE A 109 -4.40 -19.39 17.42
C PHE A 109 -3.72 -19.97 16.18
N LEU A 110 -2.40 -19.79 16.06
CA LEU A 110 -1.60 -20.21 14.90
C LEU A 110 -1.65 -21.72 14.65
N ASN A 111 -1.62 -22.53 15.71
CA ASN A 111 -1.66 -24.00 15.63
C ASN A 111 -2.97 -24.56 15.05
N ARG A 112 -3.99 -23.70 14.83
CA ARG A 112 -5.24 -24.06 14.15
C ARG A 112 -5.10 -24.09 12.62
N PHE A 113 -3.98 -23.65 12.07
CA PHE A 113 -3.72 -23.50 10.63
C PHE A 113 -2.43 -24.24 10.22
N PRO A 114 -2.27 -24.56 8.93
CA PRO A 114 -1.03 -25.11 8.40
C PRO A 114 0.18 -24.22 8.61
N ASP A 115 1.34 -24.88 8.63
CA ASP A 115 2.67 -24.28 8.62
C ASP A 115 2.89 -23.29 9.78
N ALA A 116 2.28 -23.55 10.94
CA ALA A 116 2.36 -22.70 12.13
C ALA A 116 3.81 -22.52 12.61
N GLU A 117 4.70 -23.48 12.35
CA GLU A 117 6.14 -23.42 12.66
C GLU A 117 6.87 -22.26 12.01
N ARG A 118 6.31 -21.64 10.97
CA ARG A 118 6.85 -20.43 10.34
C ARG A 118 6.92 -19.23 11.31
N PHE A 119 6.10 -19.26 12.36
CA PHE A 119 6.06 -18.26 13.43
C PHE A 119 6.82 -18.69 14.69
N ASP A 120 7.56 -19.80 14.66
CA ASP A 120 8.39 -20.16 15.81
C ASP A 120 9.49 -19.11 15.98
N VAL A 121 9.62 -18.55 17.18
CA VAL A 121 10.72 -17.63 17.52
C VAL A 121 12.01 -18.43 17.58
N VAL A 122 12.99 -18.07 16.75
CA VAL A 122 14.29 -18.76 16.67
C VAL A 122 15.39 -18.03 17.45
N ARG A 123 15.28 -16.70 17.56
CA ARG A 123 16.15 -15.83 18.39
C ARG A 123 15.47 -14.49 18.64
N SER A 124 16.02 -13.69 19.54
CA SER A 124 15.63 -12.29 19.72
C SER A 124 16.83 -11.36 19.64
N ILE A 125 16.59 -10.11 19.23
CA ILE A 125 17.62 -9.05 19.17
C ILE A 125 17.05 -7.73 19.72
N GLN A 126 17.91 -6.87 20.27
CA GLN A 126 17.55 -5.51 20.62
C GLN A 126 17.73 -4.61 19.40
N ILE A 127 16.68 -3.87 19.03
CA ILE A 127 16.70 -2.95 17.89
C ILE A 127 16.33 -1.52 18.31
N PRO A 128 16.83 -0.50 17.60
CA PRO A 128 16.31 0.85 17.75
C PRO A 128 14.88 0.93 17.21
N VAL A 129 14.03 1.65 17.94
CA VAL A 129 12.71 2.10 17.49
C VAL A 129 12.70 3.62 17.45
N ARG A 130 12.11 4.21 16.42
CA ARG A 130 11.97 5.66 16.24
C ARG A 130 10.53 6.03 15.89
N SER A 131 10.08 7.18 16.35
CA SER A 131 8.84 7.79 15.86
C SER A 131 9.06 8.46 14.51
N LEU A 132 8.08 8.35 13.60
CA LEU A 132 8.15 9.00 12.29
C LEU A 132 8.15 10.52 12.43
N ASP A 133 7.29 11.05 13.29
CA ASP A 133 7.23 12.48 13.58
C ASP A 133 8.56 12.98 14.19
N GLY A 134 9.17 12.19 15.08
CA GLY A 134 10.47 12.50 15.66
C GLY A 134 11.61 12.50 14.63
N LEU A 135 11.55 11.62 13.62
CA LEU A 135 12.50 11.57 12.50
C LEU A 135 12.37 12.81 11.60
N VAL A 136 11.14 13.20 11.26
CA VAL A 136 10.87 14.39 10.47
C VAL A 136 11.30 15.66 11.20
N ALA A 137 10.94 15.80 12.48
CA ALA A 137 11.21 17.00 13.27
C ALA A 137 12.70 17.31 13.43
N ARG A 138 13.54 16.29 13.49
CA ARG A 138 15.01 16.43 13.62
C ARG A 138 15.75 16.49 12.28
N GLY A 139 15.05 16.36 11.16
CA GLY A 139 15.67 16.31 9.83
C GLY A 139 16.60 15.11 9.65
N GLU A 140 16.10 13.90 9.95
CA GLU A 140 16.88 12.67 9.79
C GLU A 140 17.53 12.59 8.40
N ARG A 141 18.80 12.18 8.37
CA ARG A 141 19.58 12.15 7.14
C ARG A 141 18.93 11.20 6.12
N GLY A 142 18.66 11.73 4.93
CA GLY A 142 18.07 10.96 3.84
C GLY A 142 16.55 10.85 3.90
N MET A 143 15.90 11.52 4.85
CA MET A 143 14.45 11.65 4.92
C MET A 143 14.00 12.98 4.31
N PRO A 144 13.09 12.98 3.32
CA PRO A 144 12.52 14.21 2.79
C PRO A 144 11.67 14.97 3.84
N GLY A 145 11.60 16.30 3.71
CA GLY A 145 10.80 17.13 4.62
C GLY A 145 9.28 17.03 4.44
N ARG A 146 8.81 16.23 3.47
CA ARG A 146 7.42 15.98 3.13
C ARG A 146 7.27 14.51 2.82
N LEU A 147 6.21 13.88 3.33
CA LEU A 147 5.90 12.46 3.14
C LEU A 147 4.54 12.37 2.47
N ASP A 148 4.45 11.73 1.29
CA ASP A 148 3.19 11.67 0.53
C ASP A 148 2.45 10.33 0.71
N PHE A 149 3.21 9.25 0.90
CA PHE A 149 2.71 7.89 1.04
C PHE A 149 3.38 7.18 2.23
N LEU A 150 2.59 6.44 3.01
CA LEU A 150 3.09 5.58 4.07
C LEU A 150 2.59 4.14 3.88
N LYS A 151 3.52 3.21 3.63
CA LYS A 151 3.27 1.78 3.70
C LYS A 151 3.68 1.25 5.08
N VAL A 152 2.82 0.48 5.73
CA VAL A 152 3.12 -0.18 7.01
C VAL A 152 2.80 -1.67 6.97
N ASP A 153 3.85 -2.48 7.02
CA ASP A 153 3.78 -3.93 7.21
C ASP A 153 4.80 -4.31 8.30
N ALA A 154 4.35 -4.35 9.55
CA ALA A 154 5.23 -4.51 10.71
C ALA A 154 4.80 -5.68 11.61
N GLN A 155 4.07 -6.64 11.03
CA GLN A 155 3.65 -7.89 11.65
C GLN A 155 3.02 -7.66 13.04
N GLY A 156 2.08 -6.73 13.13
CA GLY A 156 1.27 -6.46 14.31
C GLY A 156 1.60 -5.19 15.10
N TYR A 157 2.62 -4.45 14.69
CA TYR A 157 2.99 -3.19 15.33
C TYR A 157 2.46 -1.94 14.59
N GLU A 158 1.50 -2.13 13.67
CA GLU A 158 1.05 -1.09 12.73
C GLU A 158 0.46 0.12 13.45
N LEU A 159 -0.42 -0.08 14.44
CA LEU A 159 -1.04 1.04 15.16
C LEU A 159 0.00 1.86 15.92
N GLU A 160 0.99 1.22 16.53
CA GLU A 160 2.06 1.94 17.24
C GLU A 160 2.90 2.79 16.29
N ILE A 161 3.15 2.31 15.07
CA ILE A 161 3.83 3.10 14.02
C ILE A 161 2.98 4.28 13.58
N LEU A 162 1.69 4.06 13.33
CA LEU A 162 0.75 5.13 12.95
C LEU A 162 0.60 6.19 14.06
N GLU A 163 0.63 5.76 15.33
CA GLU A 163 0.64 6.64 16.50
C GLU A 163 1.90 7.51 16.57
N GLY A 164 3.05 7.00 16.11
CA GLY A 164 4.29 7.75 15.97
C GLY A 164 4.37 8.64 14.73
N ALA A 165 3.32 8.65 13.89
CA ALA A 165 3.22 9.37 12.61
C ALA A 165 2.06 10.37 12.57
N ARG A 166 1.48 10.74 13.73
CA ARG A 166 0.27 11.57 13.82
C ARG A 166 0.39 12.90 13.08
N GLN A 167 1.52 13.61 13.23
CA GLN A 167 1.74 14.90 12.59
C GLN A 167 1.93 14.73 11.09
N ALA A 168 2.73 13.76 10.68
CA ALA A 168 2.91 13.43 9.26
C ALA A 168 1.59 13.07 8.57
N LEU A 169 0.76 12.24 9.21
CA LEU A 169 -0.57 11.84 8.74
C LEU A 169 -1.53 13.02 8.62
N SER A 170 -1.47 13.96 9.56
CA SER A 170 -2.37 15.13 9.54
C SER A 170 -1.98 16.14 8.46
N LYS A 171 -0.69 16.21 8.09
CA LYS A 171 -0.15 17.29 7.28
C LYS A 171 0.03 16.94 5.80
N ASP A 172 0.89 15.96 5.51
CA ASP A 172 1.44 15.76 4.17
C ASP A 172 1.04 14.41 3.55
N ILE A 173 0.85 13.37 4.36
CA ILE A 173 0.51 12.03 3.84
C ILE A 173 -0.91 12.05 3.29
N MET A 174 -1.02 11.68 2.01
CA MET A 174 -2.29 11.62 1.27
C MET A 174 -2.79 10.19 1.10
N ALA A 175 -1.92 9.20 1.26
CA ALA A 175 -2.25 7.79 1.09
C ALA A 175 -1.50 6.91 2.10
N VAL A 176 -2.19 5.91 2.63
CA VAL A 176 -1.65 4.90 3.55
C VAL A 176 -2.01 3.52 3.03
N GLU A 177 -1.01 2.66 2.86
CA GLU A 177 -1.23 1.21 2.73
C GLU A 177 -0.78 0.54 4.01
N VAL A 178 -1.65 -0.27 4.62
CA VAL A 178 -1.34 -0.89 5.91
C VAL A 178 -1.82 -2.35 5.95
N GLU A 179 -0.96 -3.25 6.43
CA GLU A 179 -1.38 -4.61 6.77
C GLU A 179 -2.32 -4.56 7.97
N VAL A 180 -3.53 -5.10 7.82
CA VAL A 180 -4.55 -5.11 8.87
C VAL A 180 -4.90 -6.54 9.23
N SER A 181 -5.04 -6.82 10.53
CA SER A 181 -5.41 -8.16 11.00
C SER A 181 -6.86 -8.22 11.47
N PHE A 182 -7.57 -9.29 11.11
CA PHE A 182 -8.94 -9.60 11.54
C PHE A 182 -8.96 -10.61 12.69
N SER A 183 -7.81 -11.18 13.03
CA SER A 183 -7.58 -12.02 14.19
C SER A 183 -6.16 -11.82 14.67
N GLU A 184 -5.95 -11.88 15.99
CA GLU A 184 -4.63 -11.75 16.60
C GLU A 184 -3.71 -12.90 16.15
N ILE A 185 -2.80 -12.60 15.22
CA ILE A 185 -1.69 -13.46 14.82
C ILE A 185 -0.62 -13.40 15.91
N TYR A 186 -0.42 -12.20 16.48
CA TYR A 186 0.44 -11.92 17.62
C TYR A 186 -0.39 -11.50 18.83
N GLU A 187 0.10 -11.79 20.02
CA GLU A 187 -0.58 -11.49 21.30
C GLU A 187 -0.75 -9.98 21.49
N GLY A 188 -1.98 -9.53 21.74
CA GLY A 188 -2.27 -8.11 21.98
C GLY A 188 -2.19 -7.22 20.73
N GLN A 189 -2.07 -7.82 19.54
CA GLN A 189 -2.03 -7.10 18.28
C GLN A 189 -3.33 -6.31 18.03
N PRO A 190 -3.25 -5.03 17.62
CA PRO A 190 -4.39 -4.27 17.14
C PRO A 190 -5.05 -4.92 15.91
N LEU A 191 -6.39 -4.94 15.88
CA LEU A 191 -7.14 -5.46 14.73
C LEU A 191 -7.54 -4.32 13.78
N PHE A 192 -8.03 -4.69 12.60
CA PHE A 192 -8.54 -3.80 11.55
C PHE A 192 -9.37 -2.64 12.13
N ARG A 193 -10.33 -2.93 13.00
CA ARG A 193 -11.20 -1.91 13.63
C ARG A 193 -10.47 -0.80 14.38
N HIS A 194 -9.29 -1.08 14.93
CA HIS A 194 -8.50 -0.06 15.65
C HIS A 194 -7.73 0.82 14.66
N ILE A 195 -7.21 0.21 13.58
CA ILE A 195 -6.52 0.92 12.51
C ILE A 195 -7.50 1.80 11.72
N ASP A 196 -8.66 1.24 11.37
CA ASP A 196 -9.75 1.92 10.65
C ASP A 196 -10.24 3.15 11.44
N ALA A 197 -10.58 2.97 12.72
CA ALA A 197 -10.97 4.09 13.58
C ALA A 197 -9.87 5.17 13.67
N PHE A 198 -8.61 4.76 13.85
CA PHE A 198 -7.50 5.70 13.97
C PHE A 198 -7.27 6.55 12.70
N LEU A 199 -7.38 5.92 11.52
CA LEU A 199 -7.20 6.59 10.23
C LEU A 199 -8.43 7.44 9.86
N ALA A 200 -9.64 6.94 10.10
CA ALA A 200 -10.87 7.68 9.88
C ALA A 200 -10.91 8.99 10.70
N ASP A 201 -10.48 8.94 11.97
CA ASP A 201 -10.34 10.13 12.83
C ASP A 201 -9.35 11.18 12.29
N ARG A 202 -8.59 10.87 11.23
CA ARG A 202 -7.58 11.73 10.58
C ARG A 202 -7.90 12.05 9.12
N GLY A 203 -9.15 11.85 8.70
CA GLY A 203 -9.63 12.19 7.36
C GLY A 203 -9.19 11.22 6.27
N PHE A 204 -8.94 9.97 6.65
CA PHE A 204 -8.64 8.90 5.69
C PHE A 204 -9.84 7.99 5.51
N SER A 205 -10.20 7.73 4.25
CA SER A 205 -11.26 6.80 3.87
C SER A 205 -10.67 5.52 3.31
N LEU A 206 -11.29 4.38 3.61
CA LEU A 206 -10.88 3.08 3.07
C LEU A 206 -11.33 2.94 1.61
N PHE A 207 -10.39 2.85 0.67
CA PHE A 207 -10.68 2.70 -0.77
C PHE A 207 -10.56 1.25 -1.26
N LYS A 208 -9.60 0.48 -0.73
CA LYS A 208 -9.40 -0.92 -1.13
C LYS A 208 -9.00 -1.78 0.06
N LEU A 209 -9.43 -3.04 0.02
CA LEU A 209 -9.03 -4.06 0.98
C LEU A 209 -8.78 -5.38 0.26
N ARG A 210 -7.50 -5.76 0.08
CA ARG A 210 -7.14 -7.13 -0.32
C ARG A 210 -7.26 -8.01 0.92
N ARG A 211 -7.89 -9.18 0.78
CA ARG A 211 -8.24 -10.06 1.91
C ARG A 211 -7.51 -11.39 1.82
N PHE A 212 -6.93 -11.83 2.92
CA PHE A 212 -6.25 -13.11 3.01
C PHE A 212 -6.90 -14.00 4.05
N SER A 213 -7.26 -15.21 3.61
CA SER A 213 -7.91 -16.20 4.46
C SER A 213 -7.05 -17.45 4.59
N TRP A 214 -7.05 -18.07 5.77
CA TRP A 214 -6.38 -19.34 6.01
C TRP A 214 -7.41 -20.45 6.24
N VAL A 215 -7.15 -21.62 5.65
CA VAL A 215 -7.94 -22.84 5.89
C VAL A 215 -7.39 -23.55 7.11
N ARG A 216 -8.27 -24.16 7.92
CA ARG A 216 -7.88 -24.87 9.14
C ARG A 216 -6.94 -26.03 8.84
N GLN A 217 -6.07 -26.34 9.79
CA GLN A 217 -5.11 -27.44 9.71
C GLN A 217 -5.79 -28.80 9.46
N VAL A 218 -6.98 -29.02 10.01
CA VAL A 218 -7.78 -30.24 9.77
C VAL A 218 -8.18 -30.45 8.30
N PHE A 219 -8.13 -29.39 7.48
CA PHE A 219 -8.42 -29.41 6.04
C PHE A 219 -7.17 -29.21 5.17
N ARG A 220 -5.94 -29.39 5.72
CA ARG A 220 -4.68 -29.15 4.98
C ARG A 220 -4.57 -29.91 3.65
N ALA A 221 -5.16 -31.11 3.56
CA ALA A 221 -5.16 -31.92 2.32
C ALA A 221 -6.27 -31.53 1.32
N GLN A 222 -7.20 -30.65 1.72
CA GLN A 222 -8.42 -30.31 1.00
C GLN A 222 -8.65 -28.80 0.99
N VAL A 223 -7.58 -28.00 0.94
CA VAL A 223 -7.68 -26.52 1.06
C VAL A 223 -8.56 -25.90 -0.01
N GLN A 224 -8.66 -26.52 -1.19
CA GLN A 224 -9.52 -26.10 -2.30
C GLN A 224 -11.02 -26.22 -2.00
N GLU A 225 -11.41 -27.05 -1.03
CA GLU A 225 -12.80 -27.28 -0.62
C GLU A 225 -13.31 -26.21 0.36
N SER A 226 -12.45 -25.25 0.77
CA SER A 226 -12.80 -24.20 1.72
C SER A 226 -12.34 -22.82 1.23
N THR A 227 -13.03 -21.78 1.66
CA THR A 227 -12.61 -20.38 1.50
C THR A 227 -11.78 -19.89 2.69
N GLY A 228 -11.77 -20.64 3.81
CA GLY A 228 -10.99 -20.32 5.01
C GLY A 228 -11.62 -19.24 5.91
N GLN A 229 -10.90 -18.91 6.98
CA GLN A 229 -11.19 -17.78 7.87
C GLN A 229 -10.37 -16.57 7.40
N LEU A 230 -10.98 -15.38 7.32
CA LEU A 230 -10.27 -14.12 7.12
C LEU A 230 -9.28 -13.85 8.27
N ILE A 231 -8.00 -13.65 7.94
CA ILE A 231 -6.92 -13.48 8.93
C ILE A 231 -6.33 -12.09 8.89
N PHE A 232 -5.92 -11.64 7.71
CA PHE A 232 -5.33 -10.32 7.51
C PHE A 232 -5.69 -9.80 6.12
N GLY A 233 -5.30 -8.57 5.85
CA GLY A 233 -5.54 -7.89 4.60
C GLY A 233 -4.55 -6.76 4.39
N GLU A 234 -4.50 -6.25 3.17
CA GLU A 234 -3.81 -5.00 2.85
C GLU A 234 -4.88 -3.96 2.56
N ALA A 235 -4.93 -2.93 3.40
CA ALA A 235 -5.90 -1.86 3.31
C ALA A 235 -5.24 -0.62 2.71
N LEU A 236 -5.83 -0.07 1.65
CA LEU A 236 -5.46 1.22 1.08
C LEU A 236 -6.45 2.27 1.56
N TYR A 237 -5.92 3.26 2.27
CA TYR A 237 -6.63 4.46 2.67
C TYR A 237 -6.11 5.67 1.90
N LEU A 238 -7.01 6.55 1.47
CA LEU A 238 -6.68 7.82 0.84
C LEU A 238 -7.40 8.95 1.59
N LYS A 239 -6.80 10.14 1.62
CA LYS A 239 -7.55 11.35 2.01
C LYS A 239 -8.50 11.73 0.88
N ASP A 240 -9.80 11.66 1.14
CA ASP A 240 -10.81 12.03 0.15
C ASP A 240 -11.05 13.54 0.13
N VAL A 241 -10.22 14.23 -0.65
CA VAL A 241 -10.32 15.69 -0.83
C VAL A 241 -11.61 16.12 -1.54
N LEU A 242 -12.37 15.20 -2.13
CA LEU A 242 -13.66 15.51 -2.76
C LEU A 242 -14.77 15.62 -1.71
N GLU A 243 -14.71 14.82 -0.64
CA GLU A 243 -15.67 14.85 0.46
C GLU A 243 -15.31 15.88 1.54
N GLU A 244 -14.03 16.02 1.86
CA GLU A 244 -13.59 16.75 3.08
C GLU A 244 -13.11 18.18 2.82
N ALA A 245 -12.69 18.54 1.60
CA ALA A 245 -12.04 19.82 1.34
C ALA A 245 -12.92 20.83 0.59
N GLY A 246 -12.95 22.08 1.08
CA GLY A 246 -13.45 23.22 0.31
C GLY A 246 -12.51 23.59 -0.85
N PRO A 247 -12.98 24.26 -1.92
CA PRO A 247 -12.11 24.71 -3.02
C PRO A 247 -11.06 25.73 -2.54
N GLY A 248 -9.79 25.31 -2.43
CA GLY A 248 -8.66 26.20 -2.11
C GLY A 248 -7.72 25.73 -0.99
N ASP A 249 -8.11 24.71 -0.21
CA ASP A 249 -7.35 24.27 0.97
C ASP A 249 -6.27 23.20 0.68
N VAL A 250 -6.25 22.64 -0.54
CA VAL A 250 -5.37 21.52 -0.88
C VAL A 250 -4.27 21.96 -1.84
N ARG A 251 -3.03 21.68 -1.50
CA ARG A 251 -1.86 21.99 -2.34
C ARG A 251 -1.94 21.21 -3.65
N ARG A 252 -1.57 21.86 -4.76
CA ARG A 252 -1.45 21.23 -6.09
C ARG A 252 -0.68 19.90 -6.05
N HIS A 253 0.44 19.87 -5.32
CA HIS A 253 1.25 18.67 -5.11
C HIS A 253 0.44 17.49 -4.55
N HIS A 254 -0.41 17.73 -3.55
CA HIS A 254 -1.24 16.68 -2.96
C HIS A 254 -2.26 16.12 -3.95
N VAL A 255 -2.87 16.97 -4.78
CA VAL A 255 -3.83 16.52 -5.79
C VAL A 255 -3.11 15.69 -6.87
N GLU A 256 -1.93 16.13 -7.32
CA GLU A 256 -1.10 15.36 -8.25
C GLU A 256 -0.67 14.01 -7.65
N ALA A 257 -0.25 13.99 -6.38
CA ALA A 257 0.10 12.77 -5.64
C ALA A 257 -1.09 11.80 -5.53
N LEU A 258 -2.27 12.28 -5.11
CA LEU A 258 -3.49 11.47 -5.03
C LEU A 258 -3.86 10.86 -6.39
N ILE A 259 -3.78 11.63 -7.48
CA ILE A 259 -4.05 11.12 -8.82
C ILE A 259 -3.06 10.00 -9.20
N LEU A 260 -1.77 10.18 -8.90
CA LEU A 260 -0.74 9.17 -9.14
C LEU A 260 -1.01 7.90 -8.33
N PHE A 261 -1.33 8.00 -7.03
CA PHE A 261 -1.68 6.86 -6.21
C PHE A 261 -2.96 6.17 -6.68
N ALA A 262 -4.02 6.93 -6.98
CA ALA A 262 -5.25 6.39 -7.55
C ALA A 262 -4.96 5.60 -8.84
N CYS A 263 -4.14 6.15 -9.73
CA CYS A 263 -3.68 5.43 -10.92
C CYS A 263 -2.90 4.15 -10.57
N LEU A 264 -1.95 4.21 -9.64
CA LEU A 264 -1.16 3.07 -9.20
C LEU A 264 -2.06 1.92 -8.75
N TYR A 265 -3.06 2.21 -7.92
CA TYR A 265 -3.96 1.23 -7.33
C TYR A 265 -5.18 0.87 -8.19
N GLY A 266 -5.27 1.40 -9.41
CA GLY A 266 -6.31 1.07 -10.38
C GLY A 266 -7.65 1.79 -10.18
N LEU A 267 -7.65 2.91 -9.47
CA LEU A 267 -8.79 3.80 -9.23
C LEU A 267 -8.82 4.91 -10.30
N ALA A 268 -8.97 4.50 -11.56
CA ALA A 268 -8.91 5.43 -12.69
C ALA A 268 -10.09 6.40 -12.75
N ASP A 269 -11.25 5.97 -12.24
CA ASP A 269 -12.44 6.77 -12.01
C ASP A 269 -12.17 7.92 -11.01
N LEU A 270 -11.65 7.62 -9.83
CA LEU A 270 -11.24 8.63 -8.84
C LEU A 270 -10.18 9.58 -9.42
N ALA A 271 -9.15 9.03 -10.06
CA ALA A 271 -8.11 9.83 -10.71
C ALA A 271 -8.70 10.81 -11.73
N TRP A 272 -9.70 10.39 -12.50
CA TRP A 272 -10.37 11.22 -13.48
C TRP A 272 -11.26 12.29 -12.82
N GLU A 273 -12.00 11.92 -11.78
CA GLU A 273 -12.84 12.85 -11.01
C GLU A 273 -12.00 13.97 -10.37
N LEU A 274 -10.86 13.64 -9.77
CA LEU A 274 -9.91 14.60 -9.21
C LEU A 274 -9.43 15.65 -10.24
N THR A 275 -9.33 15.30 -11.53
CA THR A 275 -9.00 16.29 -12.58
C THR A 275 -10.13 17.27 -12.89
N SER A 276 -11.35 16.95 -12.47
CA SER A 276 -12.56 17.73 -12.72
C SER A 276 -13.01 18.51 -11.48
N TRP A 277 -12.39 18.24 -10.34
CA TRP A 277 -12.72 18.87 -9.06
C TRP A 277 -12.37 20.37 -9.08
N PRO A 278 -13.26 21.27 -8.61
CA PRO A 278 -13.00 22.71 -8.60
C PRO A 278 -11.74 23.14 -7.84
N GLY A 279 -11.30 22.35 -6.85
CA GLY A 279 -10.05 22.57 -6.10
C GLY A 279 -8.77 22.22 -6.86
N ALA A 280 -8.87 21.54 -8.01
CA ALA A 280 -7.75 21.13 -8.86
C ALA A 280 -7.16 22.29 -9.71
N ARG A 281 -7.19 23.52 -9.20
CA ARG A 281 -6.72 24.71 -9.93
C ARG A 281 -5.22 24.59 -10.24
N GLY A 282 -4.86 24.87 -11.49
CA GLY A 282 -3.48 24.88 -11.94
C GLY A 282 -2.91 23.51 -12.34
N LEU A 283 -3.69 22.42 -12.28
CA LEU A 283 -3.25 21.14 -12.81
C LEU A 283 -3.08 21.15 -14.34
N ASN A 284 -2.15 20.34 -14.84
CA ASN A 284 -2.09 19.99 -16.27
C ASN A 284 -3.16 18.92 -16.59
N VAL A 285 -4.43 19.33 -16.59
CA VAL A 285 -5.57 18.41 -16.76
C VAL A 285 -5.45 17.57 -18.04
N GLU A 286 -5.01 18.17 -19.15
CA GLU A 286 -4.86 17.45 -20.41
C GLU A 286 -3.76 16.37 -20.33
N GLY A 287 -2.58 16.74 -19.83
CA GLY A 287 -1.45 15.81 -19.65
C GLY A 287 -1.80 14.66 -18.70
N ILE A 288 -2.47 14.96 -17.59
CA ILE A 288 -2.91 13.97 -16.60
C ILE A 288 -3.95 13.03 -17.20
N ARG A 289 -5.00 13.53 -17.84
CA ARG A 289 -6.02 12.68 -18.47
C ARG A 289 -5.44 11.80 -19.57
N ARG A 290 -4.46 12.30 -20.33
CA ARG A 290 -3.70 11.52 -21.30
C ARG A 290 -2.90 10.40 -20.62
N TYR A 291 -2.26 10.67 -19.49
CA TYR A 291 -1.57 9.67 -18.68
C TYR A 291 -2.54 8.58 -18.18
N ILE A 292 -3.68 8.97 -17.59
CA ILE A 292 -4.73 8.06 -17.12
C ILE A 292 -5.22 7.16 -18.27
N ALA A 293 -5.55 7.76 -19.42
CA ALA A 293 -6.05 7.01 -20.58
C ALA A 293 -5.03 5.99 -21.12
N ASN A 294 -3.75 6.37 -21.20
CA ASN A 294 -2.69 5.46 -21.66
C ASN A 294 -2.50 4.27 -20.71
N ARG A 295 -2.59 4.52 -19.40
CA ARG A 295 -2.51 3.48 -18.38
C ARG A 295 -3.68 2.48 -18.49
N CYS A 296 -4.89 2.98 -18.69
CA CYS A 296 -6.08 2.14 -18.85
C CYS A 296 -6.03 1.30 -20.12
N ARG A 297 -5.51 1.84 -21.24
CA ARG A 297 -5.34 1.08 -22.50
C ARG A 297 -4.36 -0.09 -22.39
N GLY A 298 -3.38 0.00 -21.49
CA GLY A 298 -2.40 -1.07 -21.23
C GLY A 298 -2.86 -2.12 -20.22
N ARG A 299 -3.98 -1.88 -19.52
CA ARG A 299 -4.62 -2.81 -18.58
C ARG A 299 -6.06 -3.00 -19.05
N CYS A 300 -6.28 -3.93 -19.99
CA CYS A 300 -7.61 -4.46 -20.21
C CYS A 300 -8.13 -5.01 -18.87
N LEU A 301 -8.98 -4.24 -18.20
CA LEU A 301 -9.95 -4.78 -17.26
C LEU A 301 -10.96 -5.56 -18.12
N SER A 302 -10.71 -6.84 -18.40
CA SER A 302 -11.81 -7.72 -18.77
C SER A 302 -12.62 -8.00 -17.52
N PRO A 303 -13.97 -8.02 -17.57
CA PRO A 303 -14.72 -8.65 -18.65
C PRO A 303 -15.92 -7.83 -19.16
N GLY A 304 -15.88 -7.45 -20.44
CA GLY A 304 -17.07 -7.09 -21.21
C GLY A 304 -17.80 -5.80 -20.80
N SER A 305 -17.21 -4.63 -21.04
CA SER A 305 -17.92 -3.42 -21.53
C SER A 305 -17.03 -2.18 -21.40
N VAL A 306 -16.37 -1.80 -22.49
CA VAL A 306 -16.14 -0.38 -22.75
C VAL A 306 -16.71 -0.14 -24.15
N ALA A 307 -18.02 0.05 -24.22
CA ALA A 307 -18.64 0.72 -25.36
C ALA A 307 -18.43 2.24 -25.19
N PRO A 308 -18.35 3.01 -26.28
CA PRO A 308 -17.92 4.41 -26.22
C PRO A 308 -18.99 5.27 -25.55
N PHE A 309 -18.66 5.84 -24.39
CA PHE A 309 -19.50 6.83 -23.71
C PHE A 309 -19.31 8.19 -24.41
N LEU A 310 -20.13 8.46 -25.43
CA LEU A 310 -20.57 9.78 -25.90
C LEU A 310 -21.67 9.58 -26.96
N GLY A 311 -22.90 9.39 -26.52
CA GLY A 311 -24.08 9.40 -27.39
C GLY A 311 -25.24 8.54 -26.87
N GLY A 312 -26.20 9.15 -26.18
CA GLY A 312 -27.53 8.54 -25.96
C GLY A 312 -27.89 8.31 -24.51
N LEU A 313 -28.31 9.37 -23.83
CA LEU A 313 -29.15 9.28 -22.63
C LEU A 313 -30.50 8.64 -23.01
N VAL A 314 -31.03 7.81 -22.12
CA VAL A 314 -32.42 7.28 -22.10
C VAL A 314 -32.76 6.21 -23.15
N ARG A 315 -32.72 4.92 -22.74
CA ARG A 315 -33.83 3.96 -22.86
C ARG A 315 -33.49 2.60 -22.24
N ASP A 316 -34.46 2.09 -21.48
CA ASP A 316 -34.72 0.69 -21.16
C ASP A 316 -34.07 0.05 -19.91
N VAL A 317 -34.77 0.33 -18.81
CA VAL A 317 -34.95 -0.51 -17.62
C VAL A 317 -35.25 -1.98 -17.96
N ALA A 318 -34.59 -2.88 -17.23
CA ALA A 318 -34.97 -4.27 -16.90
C ALA A 318 -35.18 -5.28 -18.04
N ARG A 319 -34.37 -6.36 -18.02
CA ARG A 319 -34.81 -7.74 -18.30
C ARG A 319 -33.79 -8.79 -17.81
N THR A 320 -34.16 -9.43 -16.71
CA THR A 320 -33.93 -10.82 -16.30
C THR A 320 -33.14 -11.73 -17.24
N ALA A 321 -32.00 -12.27 -16.79
CA ALA A 321 -31.50 -13.58 -17.26
C ALA A 321 -30.41 -14.16 -16.33
N VAL A 322 -30.83 -14.96 -15.35
CA VAL A 322 -30.00 -16.04 -14.81
C VAL A 322 -29.80 -17.04 -15.97
N ARG A 323 -28.61 -17.06 -16.57
CA ARG A 323 -28.25 -18.06 -17.59
C ARG A 323 -27.21 -19.02 -17.04
N ARG A 324 -27.70 -20.22 -16.68
CA ARG A 324 -26.91 -21.46 -16.53
C ARG A 324 -25.94 -21.59 -17.70
N LEU A 325 -24.63 -21.57 -17.42
CA LEU A 325 -23.61 -22.07 -18.33
C LEU A 325 -23.09 -23.42 -17.83
N ARG A 326 -23.08 -24.38 -18.76
CA ARG A 326 -22.74 -25.78 -18.59
C ARG A 326 -21.25 -25.95 -18.23
N LYS A 327 -21.01 -26.89 -17.31
CA LYS A 327 -19.77 -27.67 -17.07
C LYS A 327 -18.51 -26.88 -16.67
N GLY A 328 -18.26 -26.86 -15.36
CA GLY A 328 -16.93 -27.10 -14.79
C GLY A 328 -15.91 -25.99 -14.93
N ARG A 329 -16.10 -24.90 -14.16
CA ARG A 329 -15.05 -24.10 -13.49
C ARG A 329 -15.75 -22.93 -12.77
N TRP A 330 -15.69 -22.92 -11.45
CA TRP A 330 -16.03 -21.73 -10.66
C TRP A 330 -14.77 -20.86 -10.64
N CYS A 331 -14.76 -19.76 -11.39
CA CYS A 331 -13.73 -18.74 -11.26
C CYS A 331 -14.10 -17.86 -10.06
N ARG A 332 -13.22 -17.80 -9.05
CA ARG A 332 -13.32 -16.82 -7.96
C ARG A 332 -13.04 -15.42 -8.52
N ALA A 333 -13.70 -14.39 -7.99
CA ALA A 333 -13.58 -12.99 -8.39
C ALA A 333 -12.32 -12.33 -7.79
N ASP A 334 -11.28 -13.13 -7.59
CA ASP A 334 -10.08 -12.78 -6.86
C ASP A 334 -8.95 -13.27 -7.78
N ASP A 335 -8.46 -12.37 -8.65
CA ASP A 335 -7.46 -12.61 -9.71
C ASP A 335 -6.05 -12.96 -9.16
N GLU A 336 -5.93 -13.86 -8.19
CA GLU A 336 -4.64 -14.33 -7.69
C GLU A 336 -4.54 -15.87 -7.68
N CYS A 337 -3.88 -16.38 -8.73
CA CYS A 337 -3.28 -17.70 -8.74
C CYS A 337 -2.08 -17.71 -7.80
N TYR A 338 -2.16 -18.46 -6.70
CA TYR A 338 -0.99 -18.84 -5.92
C TYR A 338 -0.13 -19.80 -6.74
N THR A 339 1.04 -19.36 -7.23
CA THR A 339 2.12 -20.28 -7.56
C THR A 339 2.82 -20.67 -6.26
N ARG A 340 2.89 -21.98 -6.00
CA ARG A 340 3.83 -22.55 -5.02
C ARG A 340 5.24 -22.12 -5.41
N GLU A 341 5.92 -21.43 -4.51
CA GLU A 341 7.36 -21.57 -4.24
C GLU A 341 7.69 -20.99 -2.88
#